data_AF-A0A1Y4BCC0-F1
#
_entry.id   AF-A0A1Y4BCC0-F1
#
_cell.length_a   1.000
_cell.length_b   1.000
_cell.length_c   1.000
_cell.angle_alpha   90.00
_cell.angle_beta   90.00
_cell.angle_gamma   90.00
#
_symmetry.space_group_name_H-M   'P 1'
#
loop_
_entity.id
_entity.type
_entity.pdbx_description
1 polymer ?
#
loop_
_entity_poly.entity_id
_entity_poly.type
_entity_poly.pdbx_seq_one_letter_code
_entity_poly.pdbx_strand_id
1 'polypeptide(L)'
;MYEMDVKDIKEILMDYSTIREQTRQQIIDLYQDLYDTDDLIETISMRKNNISDMPGIKKGVEQDLSDIVLRHQRQLRKWYKEISYEIDILLDKEEMLHRLWICYRLLPEKQYRVITEIYVHKQPWKKVEAESQESKSTFLRLVNRGLNNIKKMYDSEYSNEYLLRHSLQKIIRKK
;
A
#
# COMPACT_ATOMS: atom_id res chain seq x y z
N MET A 1 1.03 -8.59 10.66
CA MET A 1 -0.23 -8.66 9.91
C MET A 1 -1.22 -7.70 10.54
N TYR A 2 -1.68 -6.68 9.82
CA TYR A 2 -2.60 -5.68 10.36
C TYR A 2 -3.91 -6.33 10.80
N GLU A 3 -4.30 -6.13 12.05
CA GLU A 3 -5.62 -6.51 12.52
C GLU A 3 -6.65 -5.55 11.91
N MET A 4 -7.53 -6.08 11.07
CA MET A 4 -8.59 -5.29 10.43
C MET A 4 -9.94 -5.73 10.98
N ASP A 5 -10.80 -4.75 11.25
CA ASP A 5 -12.18 -4.99 11.58
C ASP A 5 -13.06 -5.03 10.31
N VAL A 6 -14.35 -5.31 10.50
CA VAL A 6 -15.31 -5.33 9.39
C VAL A 6 -15.58 -3.92 8.85
N LYS A 7 -15.36 -2.86 9.63
CA LYS A 7 -15.54 -1.48 9.22
C LYS A 7 -14.40 -1.06 8.26
N ASP A 8 -13.15 -1.37 8.59
CA ASP A 8 -11.97 -1.17 7.76
C ASP A 8 -12.14 -1.86 6.41
N ILE A 9 -12.62 -3.10 6.40
CA ILE A 9 -12.90 -3.84 5.17
C ILE A 9 -13.88 -3.08 4.27
N LYS A 10 -14.95 -2.51 4.83
CA LYS A 10 -15.94 -1.75 4.05
C LYS A 10 -15.33 -0.49 3.46
N GLU A 11 -14.59 0.27 4.27
CA GLU A 11 -13.93 1.51 3.86
C GLU A 11 -12.92 1.25 2.76
N ILE A 12 -12.08 0.22 2.91
CA ILE A 12 -11.12 -0.18 1.87
C ILE A 12 -11.85 -0.63 0.60
N LEU A 13 -12.91 -1.43 0.69
CA LEU A 13 -13.64 -1.86 -0.51
C LEU A 13 -14.29 -0.69 -1.26
N MET A 14 -14.75 0.35 -0.56
CA MET A 14 -15.34 1.54 -1.15
C MET A 14 -14.34 2.35 -1.96
N ASP A 15 -13.10 2.45 -1.49
CA ASP A 15 -12.08 3.33 -2.09
C ASP A 15 -10.82 2.59 -2.54
N TYR A 16 -10.93 1.28 -2.78
CA TYR A 16 -9.80 0.38 -3.03
C TYR A 16 -8.86 0.90 -4.12
N SER A 17 -9.40 1.29 -5.28
CA SER A 17 -8.62 1.79 -6.41
C SER A 17 -7.85 3.05 -6.04
N THR A 18 -8.49 3.96 -5.31
CA THR A 18 -7.91 5.25 -4.91
C THR A 18 -6.82 5.05 -3.88
N ILE A 19 -7.08 4.27 -2.83
CA ILE A 19 -6.10 3.98 -1.77
C ILE A 19 -4.88 3.27 -2.36
N ARG A 20 -5.09 2.31 -3.27
CA ARG A 20 -4.01 1.59 -3.94
C ARG A 20 -3.18 2.51 -4.83
N GLU A 21 -3.81 3.37 -5.62
CA GLU A 21 -3.10 4.30 -6.49
C GLU A 21 -2.30 5.33 -5.68
N GLN A 22 -2.88 5.90 -4.63
CA GLN A 22 -2.18 6.81 -3.73
C GLN A 22 -0.98 6.15 -3.06
N THR A 23 -1.14 4.91 -2.58
CA THR A 23 -0.03 4.17 -1.95
C THR A 23 1.10 3.93 -2.94
N ARG A 24 0.79 3.59 -4.20
CA ARG A 24 1.79 3.41 -5.26
C ARG A 24 2.48 4.71 -5.64
N GLN A 25 1.73 5.79 -5.76
CA GLN A 25 2.29 7.10 -6.08
C GLN A 25 3.26 7.54 -4.97
N GLN A 26 2.88 7.38 -3.70
CA GLN A 26 3.76 7.70 -2.57
C GLN A 26 5.06 6.89 -2.61
N ILE A 27 5.00 5.59 -2.93
CA ILE A 27 6.21 4.76 -3.11
C ILE A 27 7.09 5.33 -4.23
N ILE A 28 6.50 5.71 -5.37
CA ILE A 28 7.23 6.29 -6.51
C ILE A 28 7.88 7.62 -6.12
N ASP A 29 7.15 8.51 -5.45
CA ASP A 29 7.64 9.82 -5.01
C ASP A 29 8.84 9.65 -4.06
N LEU A 30 8.77 8.73 -3.10
CA LEU A 30 9.87 8.42 -2.18
C LEU A 30 11.11 7.85 -2.90
N TYR A 31 10.92 7.04 -3.94
CA TYR A 31 12.05 6.58 -4.77
C TYR A 31 12.68 7.71 -5.60
N GLN A 32 11.90 8.71 -6.01
CA GLN A 32 12.41 9.90 -6.69
C GLN A 32 13.22 10.78 -5.71
N ASP A 33 12.73 10.98 -4.49
CA ASP A 33 13.44 11.73 -3.44
C ASP A 33 14.81 11.10 -3.12
N LEU A 34 14.90 9.76 -3.14
CA LEU A 34 16.15 9.02 -3.01
C LEU A 34 17.14 9.33 -4.15
N TYR A 35 16.66 9.33 -5.40
CA TYR A 35 17.49 9.58 -6.58
C TYR A 35 18.02 11.01 -6.64
N ASP A 36 17.15 12.00 -6.40
CA ASP A 36 17.53 13.42 -6.38
C ASP A 36 18.55 13.74 -5.28
N THR A 37 18.49 13.00 -4.17
CA THR A 37 19.45 13.12 -3.07
C THR A 37 20.85 12.65 -3.47
N ASP A 38 20.96 11.56 -4.24
CA ASP A 38 22.25 11.03 -4.71
C ASP A 38 22.92 12.01 -5.70
N ASP A 39 22.15 12.61 -6.62
CA ASP A 39 22.64 13.60 -7.59
C ASP A 39 23.21 14.87 -6.91
N LEU A 40 22.60 15.29 -5.79
CA LEU A 40 23.08 16.42 -4.99
C LEU A 40 24.44 16.12 -4.33
N ILE A 41 24.63 14.89 -3.82
CA ILE A 41 25.91 14.44 -3.22
C ILE A 41 27.02 14.50 -4.26
N GLU A 42 26.76 13.98 -5.46
CA GLU A 42 27.71 13.97 -6.56
C GLU A 42 28.12 15.40 -6.91
N THR A 43 27.14 16.29 -7.09
CA THR A 43 27.36 17.70 -7.45
C THR A 43 28.18 18.45 -6.39
N ILE A 44 27.91 18.25 -5.10
CA ILE A 44 28.67 18.88 -4.00
C ILE A 44 30.09 18.32 -3.91
N SER A 45 30.27 17.01 -4.10
CA SER A 45 31.57 16.34 -4.07
C SER A 45 32.47 16.80 -5.23
N MET A 46 31.90 16.97 -6.42
CA MET A 46 32.60 17.54 -7.59
C MET A 46 33.06 18.99 -7.32
N ARG A 47 32.22 19.83 -6.71
CA ARG A 47 32.62 21.22 -6.37
C ARG A 47 33.76 21.27 -5.35
N LYS A 48 33.79 20.37 -4.36
CA LYS A 48 34.89 20.29 -3.38
C LYS A 48 36.23 20.03 -4.07
N ASN A 49 36.27 19.07 -5.00
CA ASN A 49 37.50 18.71 -5.72
C ASN A 49 38.01 19.87 -6.60
N ASN A 50 37.10 20.62 -7.22
CA ASN A 50 37.45 21.79 -8.04
C ASN A 50 37.99 22.98 -7.23
N ILE A 51 37.65 23.07 -5.93
CA ILE A 51 38.11 24.15 -5.03
C ILE A 51 39.48 23.84 -4.42
N SER A 52 39.80 22.57 -4.16
CA SER A 52 41.09 22.13 -3.60
C SER A 52 42.29 22.38 -4.51
N ASP A 53 42.08 22.48 -5.83
CA ASP A 53 43.16 22.65 -6.83
C ASP A 53 43.47 24.14 -7.16
N MET A 54 42.83 25.10 -6.48
CA MET A 54 43.02 26.53 -6.71
C MET A 54 44.08 27.13 -5.76
N PRO A 55 45.23 27.62 -6.27
CA PRO A 55 46.29 28.18 -5.43
C PRO A 55 45.87 29.54 -4.82
N GLY A 56 45.76 29.60 -3.49
CA GLY A 56 45.53 30.85 -2.74
C GLY A 56 44.42 30.82 -1.68
N ILE A 57 43.69 29.71 -1.51
CA ILE A 57 42.58 29.63 -0.55
C ILE A 57 43.11 29.40 0.88
N LYS A 58 42.65 30.22 1.83
CA LYS A 58 43.00 30.13 3.26
C LYS A 58 42.49 28.80 3.83
N LYS A 59 43.39 28.04 4.47
CA LYS A 59 43.19 26.73 5.13
C LYS A 59 41.94 26.62 6.04
N GLY A 60 41.42 27.74 6.57
CA GLY A 60 40.21 27.78 7.40
C GLY A 60 38.88 27.64 6.64
N VAL A 61 38.82 28.01 5.35
CA VAL A 61 37.61 27.87 4.51
C VAL A 61 37.40 26.42 4.08
N GLU A 62 38.48 25.70 3.85
CA GLU A 62 38.45 24.27 3.48
C GLU A 62 37.95 23.38 4.63
N GLN A 63 38.33 23.72 5.86
CA GLN A 63 37.87 23.03 7.08
C GLN A 63 36.36 23.24 7.32
N ASP A 64 35.88 24.47 7.12
CA ASP A 64 34.45 24.83 7.26
C ASP A 64 33.59 24.14 6.18
N LEU A 65 34.07 24.10 4.93
CA LEU A 65 33.42 23.34 3.85
C LEU A 65 33.42 21.84 4.14
N SER A 66 34.49 21.29 4.70
CA SER A 66 34.55 19.89 5.11
C SER A 66 33.54 19.56 6.21
N ASP A 67 33.37 20.44 7.19
CA ASP A 67 32.39 20.28 8.26
C ASP A 67 30.95 20.38 7.76
N ILE A 68 30.68 21.28 6.81
CA ILE A 68 29.38 21.39 6.12
C ILE A 68 29.07 20.09 5.37
N VAL A 69 30.04 19.55 4.62
CA VAL A 69 29.90 18.28 3.90
C VAL A 69 29.64 17.12 4.86
N LEU A 70 30.36 17.03 5.97
CA LEU A 70 30.17 15.96 6.97
C LEU A 70 28.81 16.05 7.66
N ARG A 71 28.32 17.26 7.97
CA ARG A 71 26.97 17.47 8.51
C ARG A 71 25.91 17.05 7.50
N HIS A 72 26.09 17.44 6.24
CA HIS A 72 25.17 17.08 5.17
C HIS A 72 25.10 15.56 4.96
N GLN A 73 26.24 14.88 4.88
CA GLN A 73 26.29 13.41 4.81
C GLN A 73 25.57 12.72 5.98
N ARG A 74 25.63 13.28 7.19
CA ARG A 74 24.87 12.75 8.34
C ARG A 74 23.36 12.94 8.18
N GLN A 75 22.93 14.10 7.67
CA GLN A 75 21.52 14.37 7.37
C GLN A 75 21.01 13.41 6.31
N LEU A 76 21.75 13.20 5.23
CA LEU A 76 21.36 12.29 4.17
C LEU A 76 21.22 10.86 4.71
N ARG A 77 22.20 10.35 5.47
CA ARG A 77 22.06 9.03 6.12
C ARG A 77 20.83 8.90 7.01
N LYS A 78 20.36 9.99 7.62
CA LYS A 78 19.12 10.00 8.41
C LYS A 78 17.90 9.95 7.50
N TRP A 79 17.87 10.75 6.44
CA TRP A 79 16.82 10.75 5.42
C TRP A 79 16.69 9.41 4.70
N TYR A 80 17.80 8.79 4.28
CA TYR A 80 17.78 7.43 3.68
C TYR A 80 17.07 6.42 4.59
N LYS A 81 17.35 6.47 5.90
CA LYS A 81 16.70 5.58 6.88
C LYS A 81 15.22 5.89 7.04
N GLU A 82 14.86 7.17 7.09
CA GLU A 82 13.46 7.62 7.21
C GLU A 82 12.65 7.22 5.97
N ILE A 83 13.16 7.50 4.77
CA ILE A 83 12.53 7.14 3.50
C ILE A 83 12.41 5.62 3.35
N SER A 84 13.48 4.87 3.65
CA SER A 84 13.45 3.40 3.56
C SER A 84 12.38 2.82 4.49
N TYR A 85 12.29 3.35 5.72
CA TYR A 85 11.26 2.93 6.67
C TYR A 85 9.84 3.28 6.20
N GLU A 86 9.65 4.42 5.57
CA GLU A 86 8.36 4.82 5.00
C GLU A 86 7.96 3.93 3.81
N ILE A 87 8.90 3.60 2.93
CA ILE A 87 8.70 2.65 1.83
C ILE A 87 8.28 1.28 2.38
N ASP A 88 8.95 0.76 3.42
CA ASP A 88 8.60 -0.52 4.04
C ASP A 88 7.13 -0.50 4.55
N ILE A 89 6.70 0.57 5.22
CA ILE A 89 5.30 0.73 5.68
C ILE A 89 4.32 0.74 4.49
N LEU A 90 4.66 1.43 3.40
CA LEU A 90 3.80 1.51 2.22
C LEU A 90 3.73 0.19 1.46
N LEU A 91 4.82 -0.58 1.42
CA LEU A 91 4.84 -1.93 0.85
C LEU A 91 3.98 -2.89 1.67
N ASP A 92 4.08 -2.85 2.99
CA ASP A 92 3.22 -3.62 3.89
C ASP A 92 1.73 -3.26 3.68
N LYS A 93 1.43 -1.98 3.48
CA LYS A 93 0.09 -1.50 3.13
C LYS A 93 -0.37 -2.01 1.77
N GLU A 94 0.49 -2.01 0.75
CA GLU A 94 0.16 -2.57 -0.56
C GLU A 94 -0.14 -4.09 -0.47
N GLU A 95 0.66 -4.84 0.29
CA GLU A 95 0.42 -6.26 0.53
C GLU A 95 -0.92 -6.50 1.24
N MET A 96 -1.22 -5.70 2.27
CA MET A 96 -2.49 -5.72 2.99
C MET A 96 -3.68 -5.48 2.06
N LEU A 97 -3.61 -4.44 1.22
CA LEU A 97 -4.64 -4.11 0.22
C LEU A 97 -4.83 -5.28 -0.76
N HIS A 98 -3.72 -5.82 -1.28
CA HIS A 98 -3.75 -6.92 -2.22
C HIS A 98 -4.40 -8.17 -1.62
N ARG A 99 -4.06 -8.52 -0.38
CA ARG A 99 -4.66 -9.63 0.36
C ARG A 99 -6.15 -9.47 0.54
N LEU A 100 -6.61 -8.30 0.99
CA LEU A 100 -8.05 -8.01 1.14
C LEU A 100 -8.77 -8.16 -0.20
N TRP A 101 -8.19 -7.65 -1.29
CA TRP A 101 -8.78 -7.74 -2.63
C TRP A 101 -8.88 -9.16 -3.14
N ILE A 102 -7.88 -10.01 -2.85
CA ILE A 102 -7.97 -11.44 -3.12
C ILE A 102 -9.15 -12.04 -2.34
N CYS A 103 -9.21 -11.83 -1.02
CA CYS A 103 -10.27 -12.38 -0.17
C CYS A 103 -11.67 -11.97 -0.65
N TYR A 104 -11.84 -10.72 -1.08
CA TYR A 104 -13.07 -10.23 -1.70
C TYR A 104 -13.43 -10.98 -2.99
N ARG A 105 -12.48 -11.15 -3.92
CA ARG A 105 -12.71 -11.87 -5.19
C ARG A 105 -13.00 -13.35 -5.01
N LEU A 106 -12.61 -13.94 -3.87
CA LEU A 106 -12.86 -15.34 -3.55
C LEU A 106 -14.21 -15.60 -2.91
N LEU A 107 -15.03 -14.57 -2.70
CA LEU A 107 -16.37 -14.76 -2.17
C LEU A 107 -17.25 -15.63 -3.09
N PRO A 108 -18.15 -16.46 -2.52
CA PRO A 108 -19.21 -17.10 -3.28
C PRO A 108 -20.03 -16.09 -4.08
N GLU A 109 -20.46 -16.45 -5.29
CA GLU A 109 -21.11 -15.56 -6.26
C GLU A 109 -22.19 -14.64 -5.66
N LYS A 110 -23.14 -15.19 -4.88
CA LYS A 110 -24.18 -14.39 -4.23
C LYS A 110 -23.61 -13.35 -3.26
N GLN A 111 -22.58 -13.69 -2.50
CA GLN A 111 -21.92 -12.79 -1.56
C GLN A 111 -21.08 -11.76 -2.31
N TYR A 112 -20.30 -12.20 -3.30
CA TYR A 112 -19.51 -11.32 -4.15
C TYR A 112 -20.40 -10.23 -4.76
N ARG A 113 -21.48 -10.61 -5.45
CA ARG A 113 -22.40 -9.66 -6.10
C ARG A 113 -22.94 -8.60 -5.14
N VAL A 114 -23.48 -8.98 -3.98
CA VAL A 114 -24.05 -7.99 -3.06
C VAL A 114 -22.99 -7.08 -2.43
N ILE A 115 -21.79 -7.61 -2.15
CA ILE A 115 -20.67 -6.82 -1.63
C ILE A 115 -20.15 -5.85 -2.71
N THR A 116 -20.05 -6.29 -3.96
CA THR A 116 -19.67 -5.44 -5.10
C THR A 116 -20.64 -4.28 -5.25
N GLU A 117 -21.95 -4.54 -5.33
CA GLU A 117 -22.93 -3.47 -5.53
C GLU A 117 -22.94 -2.46 -4.39
N ILE A 118 -22.90 -2.94 -3.15
CA ILE A 118 -23.00 -2.07 -1.97
C ILE A 118 -21.71 -1.25 -1.77
N TYR A 119 -20.55 -1.90 -1.79
CA TYR A 119 -19.31 -1.26 -1.36
C TYR A 119 -18.48 -0.77 -2.54
N VAL A 120 -18.30 -1.58 -3.60
CA VAL A 120 -17.46 -1.19 -4.75
C VAL A 120 -18.18 -0.22 -5.68
N HIS A 121 -19.44 -0.49 -6.01
CA HIS A 121 -20.27 0.39 -6.84
C HIS A 121 -21.03 1.45 -6.04
N LYS A 122 -20.93 1.42 -4.71
CA LYS A 122 -21.55 2.37 -3.78
C LYS A 122 -23.07 2.54 -4.00
N GLN A 123 -23.74 1.47 -4.44
CA GLN A 123 -25.19 1.51 -4.65
C GLN A 123 -25.94 1.61 -3.32
N PRO A 124 -27.06 2.34 -3.27
CA PRO A 124 -27.88 2.42 -2.07
C PRO A 124 -28.35 1.04 -1.62
N TRP A 125 -28.16 0.73 -0.33
CA TRP A 125 -28.55 -0.54 0.28
C TRP A 125 -29.97 -1.00 -0.07
N LYS A 126 -30.94 -0.08 -0.01
CA LYS A 126 -32.36 -0.38 -0.31
C LYS A 126 -32.59 -0.83 -1.76
N LYS A 127 -31.80 -0.29 -2.70
CA LYS A 127 -31.89 -0.65 -4.12
C LYS A 127 -31.40 -2.08 -4.32
N VAL A 128 -30.21 -2.38 -3.80
CA VAL A 128 -29.61 -3.73 -3.90
C VAL A 128 -30.46 -4.77 -3.17
N GLU A 129 -31.05 -4.42 -2.02
CA GLU A 129 -32.00 -5.26 -1.29
C GLU A 129 -33.21 -5.64 -2.15
N ALA A 130 -33.87 -4.65 -2.77
CA ALA A 130 -35.04 -4.87 -3.62
C ALA A 130 -34.71 -5.74 -4.85
N GLU A 131 -33.57 -5.48 -5.49
CA GLU A 131 -33.08 -6.24 -6.67
C GLU A 131 -32.64 -7.68 -6.32
N SER A 132 -32.36 -7.96 -5.04
CA SER A 132 -31.97 -9.31 -4.59
C SER A 132 -33.14 -10.29 -4.56
N GLN A 133 -34.39 -9.80 -4.48
CA GLN A 133 -35.61 -10.58 -4.26
C GLN A 133 -35.59 -11.45 -2.98
N GLU A 134 -34.65 -11.20 -2.08
CA GLU A 134 -34.54 -11.87 -0.79
C GLU A 134 -35.33 -11.10 0.29
N SER A 135 -35.74 -11.78 1.36
CA SER A 135 -36.26 -11.07 2.53
C SER A 135 -35.16 -10.16 3.11
N LYS A 136 -35.54 -9.03 3.72
CA LYS A 136 -34.62 -8.14 4.45
C LYS A 136 -33.65 -8.88 5.37
N SER A 137 -34.18 -9.85 6.13
CA SER A 137 -33.39 -10.64 7.08
C SER A 137 -32.37 -11.54 6.38
N THR A 138 -32.75 -12.13 5.24
CA THR A 138 -31.88 -12.99 4.44
C THR A 138 -30.80 -12.16 3.76
N PHE A 139 -31.16 -11.01 3.21
CA PHE A 139 -30.24 -10.07 2.57
C PHE A 139 -29.17 -9.58 3.55
N LEU A 140 -29.57 -9.10 4.74
CA LEU A 140 -28.63 -8.68 5.78
C LEU A 140 -27.68 -9.81 6.20
N ARG A 141 -28.20 -11.03 6.37
CA ARG A 141 -27.36 -12.20 6.67
C ARG A 141 -26.39 -12.51 5.53
N LEU A 142 -26.81 -12.38 4.28
CA LEU A 142 -25.96 -12.62 3.11
C LEU A 142 -24.79 -11.64 3.08
N VAL A 143 -25.05 -10.34 3.27
CA VAL A 143 -24.01 -9.31 3.30
C VAL A 143 -23.06 -9.49 4.49
N ASN A 144 -23.60 -9.69 5.69
CA ASN A 144 -22.77 -9.90 6.89
C ASN A 144 -21.91 -11.16 6.77
N ARG A 145 -22.42 -12.24 6.17
CA ARG A 145 -21.62 -13.44 5.88
C ARG A 145 -20.51 -13.15 4.87
N GLY A 146 -20.77 -12.36 3.83
CA GLY A 146 -19.75 -11.93 2.88
C GLY A 146 -18.60 -11.19 3.57
N LEU A 147 -18.90 -10.16 4.34
CA LEU A 147 -17.89 -9.40 5.09
C LEU A 147 -17.11 -10.26 6.09
N ASN A 148 -17.80 -11.10 6.86
CA ASN A 148 -17.14 -12.01 7.80
C ASN A 148 -16.29 -13.06 7.10
N ASN A 149 -16.65 -13.50 5.90
CA ASN A 149 -15.84 -14.42 5.11
C ASN A 149 -14.57 -13.73 4.59
N ILE A 150 -14.66 -12.47 4.13
CA ILE A 150 -13.46 -11.67 3.79
C ILE A 150 -12.56 -11.60 5.01
N LYS A 151 -13.10 -11.20 6.17
CA LYS A 151 -12.33 -11.07 7.41
C LYS A 151 -11.63 -12.38 7.79
N LYS A 152 -12.37 -13.50 7.81
CA LYS A 152 -11.82 -14.83 8.14
C LYS A 152 -10.72 -15.27 7.18
N MET A 153 -10.88 -15.04 5.88
CA MET A 153 -9.84 -15.38 4.90
C MET A 153 -8.64 -14.45 5.07
N TYR A 154 -8.89 -13.16 5.28
CA TYR A 154 -7.85 -12.18 5.53
C TYR A 154 -7.06 -12.59 6.78
N ASP A 155 -7.67 -12.77 7.95
CA ASP A 155 -6.98 -13.13 9.21
C ASP A 155 -6.36 -14.53 9.23
N SER A 156 -6.61 -15.37 8.21
CA SER A 156 -6.06 -16.73 8.18
C SER A 156 -4.55 -16.75 7.97
N GLU A 157 -3.88 -17.81 8.40
CA GLU A 157 -2.46 -18.04 8.11
C GLU A 157 -2.22 -18.52 6.66
N TYR A 158 -3.27 -18.67 5.85
CA TYR A 158 -3.13 -19.13 4.48
C TYR A 158 -2.49 -18.04 3.61
N SER A 159 -1.51 -18.46 2.80
CA SER A 159 -0.90 -17.59 1.79
C SER A 159 -1.93 -17.20 0.72
N ASN A 160 -1.69 -16.05 0.08
CA ASN A 160 -2.50 -15.58 -1.04
C ASN A 160 -2.58 -16.63 -2.17
N GLU A 161 -1.47 -17.32 -2.45
CA GLU A 161 -1.42 -18.41 -3.43
C GLU A 161 -2.30 -19.59 -3.01
N TYR A 162 -2.23 -20.01 -1.74
CA TYR A 162 -3.05 -21.10 -1.22
C TYR A 162 -4.55 -20.79 -1.38
N LEU A 163 -4.97 -19.57 -0.99
CA LEU A 163 -6.36 -19.11 -1.11
C LEU A 163 -6.84 -19.15 -2.59
N LEU A 164 -6.01 -18.69 -3.52
CA LEU A 164 -6.30 -18.72 -4.95
C LEU A 164 -6.39 -20.14 -5.51
N ARG A 165 -5.46 -21.04 -5.18
CA ARG A 165 -5.49 -22.43 -5.67
C ARG A 165 -6.73 -23.19 -5.21
N HIS A 166 -7.11 -23.05 -3.94
CA HIS A 166 -8.23 -23.83 -3.37
C HIS A 166 -9.61 -23.31 -3.78
N SER A 167 -9.72 -22.03 -4.13
CA SER A 167 -10.95 -21.49 -4.73
C SER A 167 -11.15 -21.96 -6.18
N LEU A 168 -10.09 -21.98 -6.99
CA LEU A 168 -10.14 -22.46 -8.38
C LEU A 168 -10.46 -23.96 -8.48
N GLN A 169 -9.92 -24.78 -7.57
CA GLN A 169 -10.23 -26.21 -7.52
C GLN A 169 -11.73 -26.48 -7.25
N LYS A 170 -12.41 -25.63 -6.48
CA LYS A 170 -13.87 -25.72 -6.27
C LYS A 170 -14.66 -25.40 -7.53
N ILE A 171 -14.13 -24.55 -8.42
CA ILE A 171 -14.75 -24.21 -9.71
C ILE A 171 -14.56 -25.34 -10.71
N ILE A 172 -13.35 -25.91 -10.77
CA ILE A 172 -13.03 -27.03 -11.68
C ILE A 172 -13.83 -28.30 -11.33
N ARG A 173 -14.02 -28.61 -10.04
CA ARG A 173 -14.81 -29.77 -9.59
C ARG A 173 -16.33 -29.61 -9.74
N LYS A 174 -16.82 -28.41 -10.07
CA LYS A 174 -18.24 -28.11 -10.30
C LYS A 174 -18.62 -28.07 -11.80
N LYS A 175 -17.64 -28.23 -12.69
CA LYS A 175 -17.85 -28.47 -14.12
C LYS A 175 -17.74 -29.96 -14.41
#